data_AF-A0A921CN62-F1
#
_entry.id   AF-A0A921CN62-F1
#
_cell.length_a   1.000
_cell.length_b   1.000
_cell.length_c   1.000
_cell.angle_alpha   90.00
_cell.angle_beta   90.00
_cell.angle_gamma   90.00
#
_symmetry.space_group_name_H-M   'P 1'
#
loop_
_entity.id
_entity.type
_entity.pdbx_description
1 polymer ?
#
loop_
_entity_poly.entity_id
_entity_poly.type
_entity_poly.pdbx_seq_one_letter_code
_entity_poly.pdbx_strand_id
1 'polypeptide(L)'
;LAAVVARVLDAVRVGGLFLTGGEVAVGIARALHAEGTTLVDEIEPGIPLVRLLGGKFPGMPVVTKAGGFGDAETMVHCLAVLSETRWRRRPLRRCFPKTPFRPL
;
A
#
# COMPACT_ATOMS: atom_id res chain seq x y z
N LEU A 1 -6.71 -9.19 9.08
CA LEU A 1 -6.40 -7.81 8.65
C LEU A 1 -6.15 -7.68 7.13
N ALA A 2 -5.19 -8.40 6.55
CA ALA A 2 -4.79 -8.23 5.15
C ALA A 2 -5.93 -8.31 4.12
N ALA A 3 -6.84 -9.28 4.25
CA ALA A 3 -8.01 -9.40 3.37
C ALA A 3 -8.94 -8.17 3.42
N VAL A 4 -9.09 -7.54 4.59
CA VAL A 4 -9.90 -6.33 4.76
C VAL A 4 -9.21 -5.14 4.07
N VAL A 5 -7.90 -4.98 4.26
CA VAL A 5 -7.11 -3.94 3.59
C VAL A 5 -7.22 -4.07 2.07
N ALA A 6 -7.06 -5.28 1.52
CA ALA A 6 -7.20 -5.52 0.09
C ALA A 6 -8.60 -5.12 -0.44
N ARG A 7 -9.67 -5.47 0.29
CA ARG A 7 -11.05 -5.09 -0.07
C ARG A 7 -11.27 -3.57 -0.03
N VAL A 8 -10.73 -2.88 0.98
CA VAL A 8 -10.83 -1.42 1.08
C VAL A 8 -10.09 -0.75 -0.08
N LEU A 9 -8.87 -1.20 -0.39
CA LEU A 9 -8.08 -0.66 -1.50
C LEU A 9 -8.70 -0.89 -2.88
N ASP A 10 -9.52 -1.93 -3.03
CA ASP A 10 -10.31 -2.15 -4.25
C ASP A 10 -11.55 -1.22 -4.32
N ALA A 11 -12.15 -0.88 -3.17
CA ALA A 11 -13.38 -0.11 -3.09
C ALA A 11 -13.15 1.42 -3.14
N VAL A 12 -12.06 1.92 -2.53
CA VAL A 12 -11.80 3.36 -2.40
C VAL A 12 -10.40 3.72 -2.85
N ARG A 13 -10.21 4.99 -3.25
CA ARG A 13 -8.88 5.53 -3.54
C ARG A 13 -8.19 5.87 -2.22
N VAL A 14 -7.11 5.15 -1.93
CA VAL A 14 -6.22 5.41 -0.79
C VAL A 14 -4.93 6.03 -1.33
N GLY A 15 -4.33 7.00 -0.62
CA GLY A 15 -3.10 7.67 -1.06
C GLY A 15 -1.82 6.91 -0.71
N GLY A 16 -1.84 6.13 0.36
CA GLY A 16 -0.74 5.30 0.86
C GLY A 16 -1.15 4.52 2.10
N LEU A 17 -0.25 3.70 2.62
CA LEU A 17 -0.50 2.90 3.82
C LEU A 17 0.54 3.21 4.90
N PHE A 18 0.09 3.38 6.14
CA PHE A 18 0.95 3.26 7.31
C PHE A 18 0.70 1.89 7.95
N LEU A 19 1.76 1.08 8.07
CA LEU A 19 1.69 -0.28 8.58
C LEU A 19 2.62 -0.41 9.79
N THR A 20 2.12 -0.95 10.89
CA THR A 20 2.96 -1.28 12.05
C THR A 20 2.91 -2.76 12.37
N GLY A 21 4.09 -3.33 12.67
CA GLY A 21 4.31 -4.76 12.83
C GLY A 21 4.76 -5.43 11.52
N GLY A 22 5.82 -6.23 11.59
CA GLY A 22 6.39 -6.91 10.43
C GLY A 22 5.45 -7.92 9.79
N GLU A 23 4.76 -8.74 10.59
CA GLU A 23 3.80 -9.72 10.09
C GLU A 23 2.61 -9.06 9.38
N VAL A 24 2.14 -7.93 9.89
CA VAL A 24 1.08 -7.13 9.27
C VAL A 24 1.54 -6.61 7.91
N ALA A 25 2.74 -6.02 7.85
CA ALA A 25 3.32 -5.51 6.62
C ALA A 25 3.49 -6.61 5.55
N VAL A 26 4.08 -7.75 5.92
CA VAL A 26 4.28 -8.90 5.02
C VAL A 26 2.94 -9.50 4.59
N GLY A 27 1.99 -9.66 5.51
CA GLY A 27 0.67 -10.21 5.20
C GLY A 27 -0.11 -9.34 4.22
N ILE A 28 -0.04 -8.01 4.37
CA ILE A 28 -0.66 -7.07 3.44
C ILE A 28 0.05 -7.10 2.09
N ALA A 29 1.39 -7.04 2.05
CA ALA A 29 2.15 -7.11 0.80
C ALA A 29 1.80 -8.35 -0.02
N ARG A 30 1.73 -9.53 0.63
CA ARG A 30 1.29 -10.79 0.01
C ARG A 30 -0.15 -10.72 -0.52
N ALA A 31 -1.08 -10.19 0.27
CA ALA A 31 -2.49 -10.05 -0.15
C ALA A 31 -2.68 -9.07 -1.32
N LEU A 32 -1.76 -8.13 -1.51
CA LEU A 32 -1.73 -7.22 -2.66
C LEU A 32 -0.95 -7.77 -3.86
N HIS A 33 -0.42 -9.00 -3.74
CA HIS A 33 0.47 -9.64 -4.71
C HIS A 33 1.71 -8.78 -5.02
N ALA A 34 2.19 -8.00 -4.05
CA ALA A 34 3.43 -7.24 -4.22
C ALA A 34 4.62 -8.20 -4.29
N GLU A 35 5.53 -7.95 -5.23
CA GLU A 35 6.75 -8.73 -5.43
C GLU A 35 7.86 -8.30 -4.47
N GLY A 36 7.75 -7.08 -3.95
CA GLY A 36 8.68 -6.51 -3.00
C GLY A 36 8.39 -5.03 -2.79
N THR A 37 9.41 -4.31 -2.34
CA THR A 37 9.33 -2.87 -2.10
C THR A 37 10.64 -2.19 -2.48
N THR A 38 10.56 -0.97 -2.99
CA THR A 38 11.73 -0.10 -3.17
C THR A 38 11.78 0.91 -2.03
N LEU A 39 12.91 0.97 -1.32
CA LEU A 39 13.16 2.01 -0.33
C LEU A 39 13.18 3.38 -1.02
N VAL A 40 12.40 4.32 -0.50
CA VAL A 40 12.38 5.71 -0.97
C VAL A 40 13.21 6.57 -0.05
N ASP A 41 12.92 6.49 1.25
CA ASP A 41 13.54 7.30 2.29
C ASP A 41 13.30 6.66 3.66
N GLU A 42 13.87 7.27 4.70
CA GLU A 42 13.64 6.96 6.10
C GLU A 42 13.08 8.19 6.79
N ILE A 43 11.82 8.13 7.22
CA ILE A 43 11.11 9.28 7.83
C ILE A 43 11.73 9.59 9.21
N GLU A 44 11.98 8.53 9.96
CA GLU A 44 12.59 8.53 11.29
C GLU A 44 13.44 7.24 11.42
N PRO A 45 14.43 7.19 12.34
CA PRO A 45 15.26 6.00 12.53
C PRO A 45 14.44 4.71 12.74
N GLY A 46 14.61 3.74 11.84
CA GLY A 46 13.89 2.48 11.80
C GLY A 46 12.50 2.54 11.15
N ILE A 47 12.14 3.65 10.50
CA ILE A 47 10.80 3.89 9.93
C ILE A 47 10.91 4.27 8.45
N PRO A 48 11.05 3.27 7.56
CA PRO A 48 11.20 3.51 6.13
C PRO A 48 9.89 3.90 5.46
N LEU A 49 10.00 4.83 4.51
CA LEU A 49 9.05 5.05 3.42
C LEU A 49 9.49 4.20 2.21
N VAL A 50 8.60 3.35 1.74
CA VAL A 50 8.85 2.47 0.60
C VAL A 50 7.75 2.59 -0.45
N ARG A 51 8.01 2.08 -1.64
CA ARG A 51 7.00 1.87 -2.69
C ARG A 51 6.80 0.40 -2.97
N LEU A 52 5.55 -0.04 -3.12
CA LEU A 52 5.28 -1.40 -3.56
C LEU A 52 5.81 -1.64 -4.98
N LEU A 53 6.47 -2.78 -5.17
CA LEU A 53 6.86 -3.33 -6.46
C LEU A 53 5.85 -4.38 -6.92
N GLY A 54 5.46 -4.32 -8.19
CA GLY A 54 4.52 -5.28 -8.78
C GLY A 54 3.12 -5.25 -8.17
N GLY A 55 2.37 -6.33 -8.38
CA GLY A 55 1.06 -6.56 -7.78
C GLY A 55 -0.05 -5.60 -8.23
N LYS A 56 -1.09 -5.49 -7.39
CA LYS A 56 -2.31 -4.72 -7.69
C LYS A 56 -2.14 -3.20 -7.57
N PHE A 57 -1.13 -2.74 -6.84
CA PHE A 57 -0.92 -1.34 -6.47
C PHE A 57 0.55 -0.91 -6.63
N PRO A 58 1.16 -1.08 -7.81
CA PRO A 58 2.56 -0.74 -8.03
C PRO A 58 2.81 0.76 -7.78
N GLY A 59 3.92 1.06 -7.13
CA GLY A 59 4.35 2.41 -6.78
C GLY A 59 3.62 3.03 -5.57
N MET A 60 2.63 2.34 -4.99
CA MET A 60 1.89 2.85 -3.83
C MET A 60 2.85 3.10 -2.66
N PRO A 61 2.83 4.29 -2.06
CA PRO A 61 3.69 4.61 -0.93
C PRO A 61 3.19 3.87 0.31
N VAL A 62 4.13 3.28 1.03
CA VAL A 62 3.88 2.55 2.26
C VAL A 62 4.94 2.97 3.26
N VAL A 63 4.52 3.37 4.46
CA VAL A 63 5.40 3.51 5.61
C VAL A 63 5.27 2.24 6.44
N THR A 64 6.38 1.63 6.81
CA THR A 64 6.39 0.48 7.72
C THR A 64 7.12 0.81 9.01
N LYS A 65 6.56 0.41 10.14
CA LYS A 65 7.15 0.62 11.47
C LYS A 65 7.18 -0.67 12.27
N ALA A 66 8.34 -1.05 12.83
CA ALA A 66 8.41 -2.18 13.74
C ALA A 66 7.54 -1.95 15.00
N GLY A 67 7.09 -3.05 15.62
CA GLY A 67 6.38 -2.98 16.90
C GLY A 67 7.33 -2.44 17.98
N GLY A 68 6.94 -1.36 18.66
CA GLY A 68 7.77 -0.72 19.70
C GLY A 68 8.76 0.35 19.22
N PHE A 69 8.84 0.65 17.92
CA PHE A 69 9.68 1.74 17.41
C PHE A 69 8.90 3.07 17.34
N GLY A 70 9.61 4.20 17.42
CA GLY A 70 9.07 5.55 17.40
C GLY A 70 8.57 6.05 18.75
N ASP A 71 8.08 7.29 18.77
CA ASP A 71 7.47 7.95 19.92
C ASP A 71 5.96 8.20 19.70
N ALA A 72 5.37 9.06 20.54
CA ALA A 72 3.95 9.38 20.48
C ALA A 72 3.54 10.12 19.19
N GLU A 73 4.46 10.86 18.55
CA GLU A 73 4.21 11.70 17.38
C GLU A 73 4.60 11.03 16.06
N THR A 74 5.41 9.97 16.11
CA THR A 74 5.85 9.20 14.94
C THR A 74 4.74 8.91 13.93
N MET A 75 3.56 8.47 14.39
CA MET A 75 2.45 8.15 13.47
C MET A 75 1.93 9.40 12.76
N VAL A 76 1.88 10.53 13.46
CA VAL A 76 1.45 11.82 12.89
C VAL A 76 2.42 12.27 11.81
N HIS A 77 3.73 12.23 12.09
CA HIS A 77 4.76 12.55 11.09
C HIS A 77 4.67 11.66 9.85
N CYS A 78 4.50 10.35 10.05
CA CYS A 78 4.36 9.40 8.94
C CYS A 78 3.14 9.70 8.08
N LEU A 79 2.00 10.04 8.69
CA LEU A 79 0.78 10.40 7.96
C LEU A 79 0.92 11.72 7.21
N ALA A 80 1.63 12.71 7.78
CA ALA A 80 1.93 13.96 7.11
C ALA A 80 2.75 13.71 5.83
N VAL A 81 3.84 12.94 5.91
CA VAL A 81 4.66 12.55 4.74
C VAL A 81 3.86 11.79 3.69
N LEU A 82 3.00 10.85 4.10
CA LEU A 82 2.13 10.12 3.18
C LEU A 82 1.13 11.05 2.46
N SER A 83 0.62 12.08 3.14
CA SER A 83 -0.33 13.03 2.56
C SER A 83 0.29 13.92 1.47
N GLU A 84 1.59 14.20 1.59
CA GLU A 84 2.36 15.00 0.62
C GLU A 84 2.85 14.15 -0.56
N THR A 85 2.90 12.82 -0.39
CA THR A 85 3.40 11.92 -1.41
C THR A 85 2.48 11.90 -2.63
N ARG A 86 3.00 12.34 -3.78
CA ARG A 86 2.29 12.27 -5.07
C ARG A 86 2.33 10.85 -5.63
N TRP A 87 1.40 10.01 -5.19
CA TRP A 87 1.07 8.77 -5.89
C TRP A 87 -0.35 8.85 -6.45
N ARG A 88 -0.49 8.56 -7.74
CA ARG A 88 -1.79 8.45 -8.40
C ARG A 88 -1.92 7.06 -8.98
N ARG A 89 -2.87 6.29 -8.45
CA ARG A 89 -3.31 5.03 -9.07
C ARG A 89 -3.76 5.36 -10.51
N ARG A 90 -3.13 4.73 -11.50
CA ARG A 90 -3.68 4.76 -12.87
C ARG A 90 -5.13 4.26 -12.78
N PRO A 91 -6.10 4.93 -13.43
CA PRO A 91 -7.47 4.46 -13.39
C PRO A 91 -7.50 3.01 -13.86
N LEU A 92 -8.05 2.12 -13.02
CA LEU A 92 -8.41 0.78 -13.46
C LEU A 92 -9.32 0.97 -14.67
N ARG A 93 -8.89 0.53 -15.86
CA ARG A 93 -9.87 0.26 -16.92
C ARG A 93 -10.88 -0.68 -16.28
N ARG A 94 -12.15 -0.27 -16.24
CA ARG A 94 -13.25 -1.09 -15.74
C ARG A 94 -13.22 -2.41 -16.53
N CYS A 95 -12.61 -3.46 -15.99
CA CYS A 95 -12.83 -4.82 -16.46
C CYS A 95 -14.21 -5.22 -15.96
N PHE A 96 -15.24 -4.78 -16.67
CA PHE A 96 -16.48 -5.55 -16.70
C PHE A 96 -16.14 -6.92 -17.31
N PRO A 97 -16.69 -8.03 -16.77
CA PRO A 97 -16.58 -9.32 -17.45
C PRO A 97 -17.23 -9.18 -18.83
N LYS A 98 -16.43 -9.24 -19.90
CA LYS A 98 -16.95 -9.52 -21.23
C LYS A 98 -17.39 -10.98 -21.23
N THR A 99 -18.68 -11.23 -21.06
CA THR A 99 -19.28 -12.51 -21.43
C THR A 99 -19.01 -12.79 -22.92
N PRO A 100 -18.82 -14.07 -23.31
CA PRO A 100 -18.27 -14.43 -24.60
C PRO A 100 -19.29 -14.24 -25.73
N PHE A 101 -18.81 -13.73 -26.86
CA PHE A 101 -19.53 -13.70 -28.12
C PHE A 101 -19.72 -15.14 -28.64
N ARG A 102 -20.95 -15.57 -28.88
CA ARG A 102 -21.29 -16.75 -29.70
C ARG A 102 -22.12 -16.24 -30.89
N PRO A 103 -21.65 -16.35 -32.14
CA PRO A 103 -22.53 -16.29 -33.29
C PRO A 103 -23.08 -17.71 -33.61
N LEU A 104 -24.34 -17.72 -34.04
CA LEU A 104 -24.98 -18.82 -34.77
C LEU A 104 -24.43 -18.90 -36.19
#